data_AF-A0A077NYQ8-F1
#
_entry.id   AF-A0A077NYQ8-F1
#
_cell.length_a   1.000
_cell.length_b   1.000
_cell.length_c   1.000
_cell.angle_alpha   90.00
_cell.angle_beta   90.00
_cell.angle_gamma   90.00
#
_symmetry.space_group_name_H-M   'P 1'
#
loop_
_entity.id
_entity.type
_entity.pdbx_description
1 polymer ?
#
loop_
_entity_poly.entity_id
_entity_poly.type
_entity_poly.pdbx_seq_one_letter_code
_entity_poly.pdbx_strand_id
1 'polypeptide(L)'
;MDNHDYSNYQVKFISETPWKNGFRHEAEFITNPPSPLIFYCWSHEDYENAANKAGLKHFEWRKPMIMESDIERYPPGFWDNHQNNSWEVGFMCQF
;
A
#
# COMPACT_ATOMS: atom_id res chain seq x y z
N MET A 1 -12.82 12.79 1.48
CA MET A 1 -12.80 11.69 0.51
C MET A 1 -11.77 12.05 -0.53
N ASP A 2 -10.48 11.96 -0.16
CA ASP A 2 -9.43 12.18 -1.14
C ASP A 2 -9.20 10.88 -1.90
N ASN A 3 -9.19 11.04 -3.22
CA ASN A 3 -9.41 10.03 -4.24
C ASN A 3 -8.24 9.01 -4.25
N HIS A 4 -8.37 7.90 -3.53
CA HIS A 4 -7.46 6.76 -3.61
C HIS A 4 -7.76 5.95 -4.89
N ASP A 5 -7.73 6.62 -6.04
CA ASP A 5 -7.97 5.96 -7.32
C ASP A 5 -6.70 5.22 -7.76
N TYR A 6 -6.66 3.95 -7.35
CA TYR A 6 -5.62 3.00 -7.71
C TYR A 6 -5.97 2.15 -8.93
N SER A 7 -7.06 2.48 -9.63
CA SER A 7 -7.55 1.66 -10.75
C SER A 7 -6.53 1.58 -11.89
N ASN A 8 -5.74 2.63 -12.11
CA ASN A 8 -4.61 2.65 -13.04
C ASN A 8 -3.54 1.59 -12.72
N TYR A 9 -3.49 1.13 -11.46
CA TYR A 9 -2.57 0.12 -10.97
C TYR A 9 -3.29 -1.19 -10.61
N GLN A 10 -4.43 -1.46 -11.25
CA GLN A 10 -5.19 -2.72 -11.18
C GLN A 10 -5.89 -3.02 -9.83
N VAL A 11 -5.99 -2.04 -8.93
CA VAL A 11 -6.69 -2.20 -7.64
C VAL A 11 -7.73 -1.10 -7.49
N LYS A 12 -8.98 -1.49 -7.22
CA LYS A 12 -10.06 -0.54 -6.96
C LYS A 12 -10.49 -0.62 -5.51
N PHE A 13 -10.36 0.49 -4.79
CA PHE A 13 -10.83 0.63 -3.41
C PHE A 13 -12.34 0.87 -3.39
N ILE A 14 -13.05 0.12 -2.54
CA ILE A 14 -14.51 0.16 -2.41
C ILE A 14 -14.90 0.92 -1.15
N SER A 15 -14.30 0.55 -0.01
CA SER A 15 -14.58 1.22 1.27
C SER A 15 -13.38 1.19 2.20
N GLU A 16 -13.35 2.14 3.13
CA GLU A 16 -12.45 2.20 4.28
C GLU A 16 -13.32 2.37 5.53
N THR A 17 -13.05 1.57 6.55
CA THR A 17 -13.77 1.63 7.83
C THR A 17 -12.79 1.52 8.99
N PRO A 18 -12.96 2.31 10.07
CA PRO A 18 -12.14 2.15 11.27
C PRO A 18 -12.23 0.72 11.80
N TRP A 19 -11.08 0.12 12.11
CA TRP A 19 -10.98 -1.23 12.62
C TRP A 19 -9.88 -1.33 13.68
N LYS A 20 -10.29 -1.40 14.95
CA LYS A 20 -9.38 -1.32 16.11
C LYS A 20 -8.52 -0.04 16.03
N ASN A 21 -7.18 -0.16 16.08
CA ASN A 21 -6.24 0.95 15.99
C ASN A 21 -5.79 1.26 14.54
N GLY A 22 -6.50 0.73 13.55
CA GLY A 22 -6.20 0.95 12.13
C GLY A 22 -7.48 0.99 11.29
N PHE A 23 -7.36 0.54 10.04
CA PHE A 23 -8.46 0.55 9.07
C PHE A 23 -8.63 -0.82 8.41
N ARG A 24 -9.88 -1.13 8.08
CA ARG A 24 -10.25 -2.25 7.21
C ARG A 24 -10.68 -1.69 5.87
N HIS A 25 -10.08 -2.20 4.80
CA HIS A 25 -10.42 -1.85 3.43
C HIS A 25 -11.12 -3.01 2.73
N GLU A 26 -12.14 -2.67 1.94
CA GLU A 26 -12.67 -3.53 0.90
C GLU A 26 -12.19 -3.02 -0.44
N ALA A 27 -11.70 -3.91 -1.27
CA ALA A 27 -11.20 -3.58 -2.60
C ALA A 27 -11.42 -4.77 -3.56
N GLU A 28 -11.12 -4.55 -4.83
CA GLU A 28 -11.12 -5.59 -5.85
C GLU A 28 -9.92 -5.44 -6.79
N PHE A 29 -9.32 -6.55 -7.18
CA PHE A 29 -8.41 -6.57 -8.33
C PHE A 29 -9.24 -6.44 -9.61
N ILE A 30 -8.76 -5.62 -10.53
CA ILE A 30 -9.39 -5.38 -11.84
C ILE A 30 -9.04 -6.56 -12.77
N THR A 31 -9.70 -7.69 -12.52
CA THR A 31 -9.65 -8.91 -13.33
C THR A 31 -11.02 -9.17 -13.96
N ASN A 32 -11.15 -10.23 -14.77
CA ASN A 32 -12.42 -10.64 -15.37
C ASN A 32 -12.74 -12.11 -15.03
N PRO A 33 -13.66 -12.39 -14.08
CA PRO A 33 -14.42 -11.43 -13.27
C PRO A 33 -13.55 -10.73 -12.21
N PRO A 34 -13.95 -9.55 -11.68
CA PRO A 34 -13.23 -8.88 -10.60
C PRO A 34 -13.02 -9.80 -9.40
N SER A 35 -11.85 -9.72 -8.78
CA SER A 35 -11.50 -10.57 -7.65
C SER A 35 -11.51 -9.75 -6.35
N PRO A 36 -12.47 -9.98 -5.44
CA PRO A 36 -12.61 -9.18 -4.23
C PRO A 36 -11.47 -9.48 -3.24
N LEU A 37 -11.06 -8.45 -2.50
CA LEU A 37 -10.08 -8.56 -1.42
C LEU A 37 -10.49 -7.72 -0.20
N ILE A 38 -10.09 -8.21 0.98
CA ILE A 38 -10.19 -7.47 2.24
C ILE A 38 -8.78 -7.40 2.81
N PHE A 39 -8.36 -6.21 3.22
CA PHE A 39 -7.07 -6.02 3.87
C PHE A 39 -7.17 -5.01 5.01
N TYR A 40 -6.13 -5.01 5.84
CA TYR A 40 -6.06 -4.21 7.05
C TYR A 40 -4.83 -3.31 6.98
N CYS A 41 -5.04 -2.03 7.23
CA CYS A 41 -3.98 -1.03 7.34
C CYS A 41 -3.74 -0.76 8.83
N TRP A 42 -2.66 -1.31 9.38
CA TRP A 42 -2.20 -1.00 10.74
C TRP A 42 -1.28 0.22 10.73
N SER A 43 -1.20 0.91 11.86
CA SER A 43 -0.29 2.05 12.01
C SER A 43 1.18 1.60 11.88
N HIS A 44 2.07 2.51 11.47
CA HIS A 44 3.51 2.24 11.48
C HIS A 44 3.99 1.81 12.88
N GLU A 45 3.49 2.46 13.93
CA GLU A 45 3.82 2.14 15.32
C GLU A 45 3.45 0.68 15.68
N ASP A 46 2.32 0.18 15.21
CA ASP A 46 1.93 -1.22 15.46
C ASP A 46 2.88 -2.21 14.79
N TYR A 47 3.31 -1.93 13.55
CA TYR A 47 4.30 -2.76 12.84
C TYR A 47 5.67 -2.75 13.54
N GLU A 48 6.18 -1.58 13.93
CA GLU A 48 7.45 -1.44 14.62
C GLU A 48 7.44 -2.09 16.00
N ASN A 49 6.34 -1.95 16.75
CA ASN A 49 6.15 -2.62 18.04
C ASN A 49 6.09 -4.14 17.88
N ALA A 50 5.43 -4.65 16.83
CA ALA A 50 5.40 -6.08 16.53
C ALA A 50 6.79 -6.62 16.18
N ALA A 51 7.56 -5.89 15.36
CA ALA A 51 8.94 -6.25 15.02
C ALA A 51 9.84 -6.33 16.28
N ASN A 52 9.79 -5.30 17.13
CA ASN A 52 10.52 -5.27 18.39
C ASN A 52 10.16 -6.45 19.30
N LYS A 53 8.87 -6.77 19.45
CA LYS A 53 8.40 -7.92 20.25
C LYS A 53 8.86 -9.26 19.68
N ALA A 54 9.02 -9.36 18.36
CA ALA A 54 9.57 -10.53 17.68
C ALA A 54 11.10 -10.63 17.79
N GLY A 55 11.76 -9.65 18.41
CA GLY A 55 13.23 -9.61 18.54
C GLY A 55 13.96 -9.02 17.33
N LEU A 56 13.24 -8.46 16.36
CA LEU A 56 13.81 -7.77 15.20
C LEU A 56 14.17 -6.34 15.60
N LYS A 57 15.47 -6.07 15.77
CA LYS A 57 15.98 -4.79 16.29
C LYS A 57 16.38 -3.79 15.21
N HIS A 58 16.53 -4.26 13.98
CA HIS A 58 16.93 -3.45 12.85
C HIS A 58 15.85 -3.56 11.77
N PHE A 59 15.05 -2.52 11.63
CA PHE A 59 14.04 -2.42 10.59
C PHE A 59 14.01 -1.03 9.97
N GLU A 60 13.52 -0.98 8.74
CA GLU A 60 13.37 0.26 8.00
C GLU A 60 12.15 0.21 7.07
N TRP A 61 11.50 1.35 6.92
CA TRP A 61 10.47 1.56 5.92
C TRP A 61 11.11 2.00 4.60
N ARG A 62 10.65 1.42 3.50
CA ARG A 62 11.15 1.70 2.14
C ARG A 62 9.97 2.12 1.26
N LYS A 63 10.05 3.32 0.71
CA LYS A 63 9.11 3.77 -0.33
C LYS A 63 9.20 2.81 -1.53
N PRO A 64 8.09 2.45 -2.20
CA PRO A 64 8.15 1.73 -3.45
C PRO A 64 9.03 2.45 -4.48
N MET A 65 9.87 1.69 -5.15
CA MET A 65 10.75 2.21 -6.19
C MET A 65 10.13 1.93 -7.56
N ILE A 66 9.85 2.98 -8.31
CA ILE A 66 9.48 2.88 -9.73
C ILE A 66 10.75 3.10 -10.55
N MET A 67 11.03 2.21 -11.51
CA MET A 67 12.20 2.38 -12.38
C MET A 67 11.98 3.52 -13.37
N GLU A 68 13.05 4.19 -13.79
CA GLU A 68 12.98 5.27 -14.80
C GLU A 68 12.32 4.77 -16.09
N SER A 69 12.62 3.53 -16.51
CA SER A 69 11.98 2.89 -17.66
C SER A 69 10.46 2.74 -17.52
N ASP A 70 9.95 2.56 -16.30
CA ASP A 70 8.51 2.49 -16.04
C ASP A 70 7.88 3.89 -16.05
N ILE A 71 8.62 4.92 -15.64
CA ILE A 71 8.15 6.31 -15.75
C ILE A 71 8.02 6.71 -17.22
N GLU A 72 9.05 6.41 -18.04
CA GLU A 72 9.08 6.75 -19.47
C GLU A 72 8.02 6.01 -20.29
N ARG A 73 7.63 4.80 -19.87
CA ARG A 73 6.66 3.97 -20.59
C ARG A 73 5.22 4.49 -20.53
N TYR A 74 4.89 5.30 -19.52
CA TYR A 74 3.51 5.74 -19.27
C TYR A 74 3.37 7.26 -19.49
N PRO A 75 2.14 7.75 -19.75
CA PRO A 75 1.91 9.18 -19.92
C PRO A 75 2.34 9.99 -18.68
N PRO A 76 2.73 11.26 -18.86
CA PRO A 76 2.99 12.17 -17.74
C PRO A 76 1.84 12.19 -16.74
N GLY A 77 2.16 12.12 -15.45
CA GLY A 77 1.18 12.08 -14.36
C GLY A 77 0.65 10.69 -14.01
N PHE A 78 0.95 9.65 -14.79
CA PHE A 78 0.46 8.30 -14.53
C PHE A 78 0.88 7.77 -13.15
N TRP A 79 2.09 8.09 -12.69
CA TRP A 79 2.65 7.58 -11.43
C TRP A 79 2.44 8.51 -10.23
N ASP A 80 1.80 9.68 -10.40
CA ASP A 80 1.71 10.70 -9.35
C ASP A 80 1.00 10.18 -8.10
N ASN A 81 -0.09 9.42 -8.27
CA ASN A 81 -0.83 8.86 -7.14
C ASN A 81 0.01 7.80 -6.40
N HIS A 82 0.65 6.88 -7.12
CA HIS A 82 1.55 5.89 -6.53
C HIS A 82 2.74 6.54 -5.79
N GLN A 83 3.29 7.65 -6.32
CA GLN A 83 4.43 8.31 -5.70
C GLN A 83 4.07 9.18 -4.50
N ASN A 84 2.89 9.82 -4.49
CA ASN A 84 2.50 10.78 -3.46
C ASN A 84 1.59 10.18 -2.39
N ASN A 85 0.84 9.12 -2.70
CA ASN A 85 -0.12 8.48 -1.80
C ASN A 85 -0.12 6.95 -1.98
N SER A 86 1.08 6.34 -1.95
CA SER A 86 1.24 4.89 -2.11
C SER A 86 0.40 4.09 -1.12
N TRP A 87 -0.38 3.11 -1.60
CA TRP A 87 -1.03 2.12 -0.72
C TRP A 87 -0.07 1.00 -0.27
N GLU A 88 1.09 0.91 -0.91
CA GLU A 88 2.13 -0.08 -0.61
C GLU A 88 3.34 0.60 0.01
N VAL A 89 4.01 -0.10 0.93
CA VAL A 89 5.30 0.29 1.49
C VAL A 89 6.10 -0.97 1.81
N GLY A 90 7.41 -0.92 1.58
CA GLY A 90 8.32 -1.97 2.02
C GLY A 90 8.63 -1.83 3.49
N PHE A 91 8.62 -2.93 4.24
CA PHE A 91 9.10 -3.00 5.61
C PHE A 91 10.17 -4.08 5.71
N MET A 92 11.43 -3.66 5.83
CA MET A 92 12.58 -4.54 5.82
C MET A 92 13.06 -4.76 7.25
N CYS A 93 13.30 -6.03 7.62
CA CYS A 93 13.89 -6.40 8.91
C CYS A 93 15.20 -7.15 8.69
N GLN A 94 16.23 -6.84 9.48
CA GLN A 94 17.55 -7.47 9.42
C GLN A 94 17.84 -8.26 10.72
N PHE A 95 18.62 -9.33 10.58
CA PHE A 95 19.04 -10.22 11.67
C PHE A 95 20.45 -9.88 12.17
#